data_AF-A0A2S2CV26-F1
#
_entry.id   AF-A0A2S2CV26-F1
#
_cell.length_a   1.000
_cell.length_b   1.000
_cell.length_c   1.000
_cell.angle_alpha   90.00
_cell.angle_beta   90.00
_cell.angle_gamma   90.00
#
_symmetry.space_group_name_H-M   'P 1'
#
loop_
_entity.id
_entity.type
_entity.pdbx_description
1 polymer ?
#
loop_
_entity_poly.entity_id
_entity_poly.type
_entity_poly.pdbx_seq_one_letter_code
_entity_poly.pdbx_strand_id
1 'polypeptide(L)'
;MHRSEYARFARHGSVCPGQLQLDHETLSGEARRRFAEAAGLLESAAAELSRRMADAGTIEVVTRDDDVTLLYRPRHSEGIHSLVGNFDMRLTHDGQVALRMRVRTVATPAELLPFDHLTAERLQARLRIFETECRRQPRH
;
A
#
# COMPACT_ATOMS: atom_id res chain seq x y z
N MET A 1 -31.38 9.72 29.81
CA MET A 1 -30.45 10.16 28.75
C MET A 1 -29.21 9.29 28.81
N HIS A 2 -29.00 8.40 27.83
CA HIS A 2 -27.67 8.03 27.34
C HIS A 2 -27.87 7.33 25.99
N ARG A 3 -27.54 8.06 24.92
CA ARG A 3 -27.61 7.61 23.53
C ARG A 3 -26.40 6.71 23.23
N SER A 4 -26.69 5.56 22.63
CA SER A 4 -25.96 4.86 21.55
C SER A 4 -24.51 5.30 21.24
N GLU A 5 -23.54 4.41 21.47
CA GLU A 5 -22.19 4.49 20.86
C GLU A 5 -21.72 3.17 20.21
N TYR A 6 -22.63 2.20 19.99
CA TYR A 6 -22.33 0.97 19.23
C TYR A 6 -22.22 1.18 17.70
N ALA A 7 -22.17 2.44 17.22
CA ALA A 7 -22.25 2.78 15.81
C ALA A 7 -21.06 3.63 15.31
N ARG A 8 -19.82 3.35 15.74
CA ARG A 8 -18.63 3.98 15.15
C ARG A 8 -17.45 3.07 14.81
N PHE A 9 -17.62 1.75 14.89
CA PHE A 9 -16.58 0.79 14.52
C PHE A 9 -16.50 0.45 13.01
N ALA A 10 -17.28 1.10 12.15
CA ALA A 10 -17.29 0.83 10.70
C ALA A 10 -16.46 1.82 9.86
N ARG A 11 -15.30 2.30 10.36
CA ARG A 11 -14.35 3.12 9.59
C ARG A 11 -12.89 2.68 9.66
N HIS A 12 -12.59 1.53 10.25
CA HIS A 12 -11.24 0.98 10.28
C HIS A 12 -11.21 -0.33 9.48
N GLY A 13 -10.31 -0.39 8.50
CA GLY A 13 -9.99 -1.62 7.80
C GLY A 13 -9.57 -2.68 8.80
N SER A 14 -10.44 -3.67 8.98
CA SER A 14 -10.32 -4.90 9.76
C SER A 14 -8.90 -5.19 10.26
N VAL A 15 -8.65 -4.82 11.51
CA VAL A 15 -7.49 -5.25 12.30
C VAL A 15 -8.07 -6.19 13.35
N CYS A 16 -7.62 -7.44 13.41
CA CYS A 16 -8.15 -8.45 14.34
C CYS A 16 -7.99 -7.98 15.80
N PRO A 17 -8.92 -8.28 16.72
CA PRO A 17 -8.84 -7.85 18.13
C PRO A 17 -7.55 -8.25 18.86
N GLY A 18 -6.87 -9.31 18.42
CA GLY A 18 -5.55 -9.71 18.94
C GLY A 18 -4.40 -8.75 18.58
N GLN A 19 -4.55 -7.89 17.56
CA GLN A 19 -3.52 -6.94 17.15
C GLN A 19 -3.42 -5.72 18.07
N LEU A 20 -4.50 -5.35 18.78
CA LEU A 20 -4.46 -4.28 19.79
C LEU A 20 -3.61 -4.67 21.02
N GLN A 21 -3.35 -5.96 21.23
CA GLN A 21 -2.55 -6.46 22.34
C GLN A 21 -1.05 -6.54 22.03
N LEU A 22 -0.66 -6.39 20.76
CA LEU A 22 0.73 -6.46 20.29
C LEU A 22 1.38 -5.08 20.10
N ASP A 23 0.65 -3.98 20.34
CA ASP A 23 1.16 -2.60 20.27
C ASP A 23 2.28 -2.28 21.30
N HIS A 24 2.63 -3.23 22.17
CA HIS A 24 3.67 -3.08 23.20
C HIS A 24 4.95 -3.89 22.95
N GLU A 25 4.99 -4.79 21.96
CA GLU A 25 6.24 -5.42 21.57
C GLU A 25 6.99 -4.50 20.59
N THR A 26 8.12 -3.98 21.05
CA THR A 26 8.98 -3.13 20.22
C THR A 26 9.54 -4.01 19.10
N LEU A 27 9.13 -3.75 17.85
CA LEU A 27 9.73 -4.35 16.66
C LEU A 27 11.25 -4.32 16.76
N SER A 28 11.90 -5.45 16.46
CA SER A 28 13.36 -5.54 16.54
C SER A 28 14.01 -4.53 15.59
N GLY A 29 15.17 -3.99 15.98
CA GLY A 29 15.95 -3.10 15.11
C GLY A 29 16.30 -3.73 13.77
N GLU A 30 16.43 -5.06 13.74
CA GLU A 30 16.64 -5.84 12.54
C GLU A 30 15.42 -5.84 11.61
N ALA A 31 14.20 -5.99 12.13
CA ALA A 31 12.98 -5.93 11.31
C ALA A 31 12.82 -4.56 10.64
N ARG A 32 13.10 -3.47 11.37
CA ARG A 32 13.09 -2.11 10.82
C ARG A 32 14.18 -1.89 9.77
N ARG A 33 15.38 -2.41 9.98
CA ARG A 33 16.47 -2.36 8.99
C ARG A 33 16.06 -3.06 7.69
N ARG A 34 15.53 -4.28 7.79
CA ARG A 34 15.05 -5.06 6.63
C ARG A 34 13.87 -4.37 5.94
N PHE A 35 12.99 -3.70 6.70
CA PHE A 35 11.93 -2.87 6.13
C PHE A 35 12.47 -1.66 5.35
N ALA A 36 13.48 -0.97 5.87
CA ALA A 36 14.11 0.13 5.16
C ALA A 36 14.76 -0.32 3.83
N GLU A 37 15.38 -1.50 3.81
CA GLU A 37 15.91 -2.12 2.58
C GLU A 37 14.79 -2.43 1.58
N ALA A 38 13.70 -3.03 2.05
CA ALA A 38 12.51 -3.29 1.25
C ALA A 38 11.87 -2.00 0.70
N ALA A 39 11.80 -0.95 1.52
CA ALA A 39 11.32 0.38 1.13
C ALA A 39 12.15 0.94 -0.03
N GLY A 40 13.48 0.88 0.05
CA GLY A 40 14.37 1.32 -1.04
C GLY A 40 14.17 0.55 -2.35
N LEU A 41 13.88 -0.76 -2.28
CA LEU A 41 13.52 -1.56 -3.45
C LEU A 41 12.19 -1.09 -4.07
N LEU A 42 11.17 -0.86 -3.25
CA LEU A 42 9.88 -0.38 -3.71
C LEU A 42 9.97 1.03 -4.29
N GLU A 43 10.72 1.94 -3.68
CA GLU A 43 10.95 3.30 -4.17
C GLU A 43 11.64 3.30 -5.53
N SER A 44 12.66 2.46 -5.71
CA SER A 44 13.35 2.29 -7.00
C SER A 44 12.41 1.78 -8.09
N ALA A 45 11.58 0.77 -7.77
CA ALA A 45 10.59 0.23 -8.69
C ALA A 45 9.46 1.24 -8.97
N ALA A 46 9.08 2.06 -7.99
CA ALA A 46 8.10 3.12 -8.13
C ALA A 46 8.59 4.25 -9.04
N ALA A 47 9.89 4.59 -9.00
CA ALA A 47 10.48 5.56 -9.91
C ALA A 47 10.41 5.06 -11.38
N GLU A 48 10.62 3.77 -11.61
CA GLU A 48 10.43 3.17 -12.94
C GLU A 48 8.96 3.17 -13.35
N LEU A 49 8.05 2.78 -12.45
CA LEU A 49 6.62 2.83 -12.71
C LEU A 49 6.15 4.27 -13.03
N SER A 50 6.64 5.27 -12.32
CA SER A 50 6.32 6.69 -12.55
C SER A 50 6.70 7.12 -13.98
N ARG A 51 7.90 6.76 -14.44
CA ARG A 51 8.32 7.01 -15.84
C ARG A 51 7.41 6.33 -16.84
N ARG A 52 7.02 5.07 -16.59
CA ARG A 52 6.11 4.31 -17.47
C ARG A 52 4.68 4.84 -17.45
N MET A 53 4.24 5.47 -16.37
CA MET A 53 2.87 5.99 -16.20
C MET A 53 2.72 7.48 -16.53
N ALA A 54 3.79 8.18 -16.91
CA ALA A 54 3.80 9.62 -17.12
C ALA A 54 2.84 10.11 -18.22
N ASP A 55 2.50 9.25 -19.18
CA ASP A 55 1.47 9.52 -20.20
C ASP A 55 0.05 9.48 -19.62
N ALA A 56 -0.19 8.62 -18.63
CA ALA A 56 -1.51 8.34 -18.07
C ALA A 56 -1.82 9.16 -16.81
N GLY A 57 -0.81 9.49 -16.00
CA GLY A 57 -0.97 10.17 -14.73
C GLY A 57 0.33 10.31 -13.93
N THR A 58 0.19 10.42 -12.62
CA THR A 58 1.28 10.63 -11.67
C THR A 58 1.26 9.55 -10.60
N ILE A 59 2.44 9.03 -10.29
CA ILE A 59 2.69 8.15 -9.14
C ILE A 59 3.40 8.98 -8.08
N GLU A 60 2.80 9.11 -6.91
CA GLU A 60 3.41 9.70 -5.71
C GLU A 60 3.80 8.60 -4.73
N VAL A 61 4.95 8.74 -4.08
CA VAL A 61 5.40 7.83 -3.03
C VAL A 61 5.29 8.55 -1.68
N VAL A 62 4.66 7.90 -0.72
CA VAL A 62 4.52 8.37 0.66
C VAL A 62 5.19 7.35 1.57
N THR A 63 6.28 7.75 2.22
CA THR A 63 7.04 6.90 3.14
C THR A 63 6.82 7.34 4.57
N ARG A 64 6.59 6.37 5.46
CA ARG A 64 6.48 6.49 6.92
C ARG A 64 7.32 5.38 7.55
N ASP A 65 7.60 5.48 8.85
CA ASP A 65 8.52 4.58 9.56
C ASP A 65 8.30 3.08 9.29
N ASP A 66 7.04 2.65 9.20
CA ASP A 66 6.65 1.24 9.01
C ASP A 66 5.72 1.03 7.79
N ASP A 67 5.65 2.00 6.87
CA ASP A 67 4.71 1.99 5.74
C ASP A 67 5.25 2.75 4.52
N VAL A 68 5.10 2.17 3.32
CA VAL A 68 5.37 2.84 2.04
C VAL A 68 4.15 2.69 1.15
N THR A 69 3.55 3.80 0.77
CA THR A 69 2.37 3.85 -0.09
C THR A 69 2.67 4.53 -1.42
N LEU A 70 2.34 3.87 -2.53
CA LEU A 70 2.27 4.48 -3.85
C LEU A 70 0.85 4.93 -4.14
N LEU A 71 0.67 6.17 -4.60
CA LEU A 71 -0.61 6.78 -4.93
C LEU A 71 -0.65 7.12 -6.42
N TYR A 72 -1.61 6.57 -7.15
CA TYR A 72 -1.84 6.90 -8.56
C TYR A 72 -2.96 7.92 -8.74
N ARG A 73 -2.65 8.99 -9.49
CA ARG A 73 -3.59 10.02 -9.91
C ARG A 73 -3.59 10.17 -11.44
N PRO A 74 -4.72 10.02 -12.14
CA PRO A 74 -4.79 10.15 -13.60
C PRO A 74 -4.62 11.61 -14.04
N ARG A 75 -4.09 11.82 -15.26
CA ARG A 75 -3.84 13.16 -15.82
C ARG A 75 -5.12 13.91 -16.23
N HIS A 76 -6.15 13.18 -16.66
CA HIS A 76 -7.37 13.74 -17.28
C HIS A 76 -8.62 13.64 -16.38
N SER A 77 -8.49 13.54 -15.05
CA SER A 77 -9.69 13.60 -14.20
C SER A 77 -10.23 15.02 -14.15
N GLU A 78 -11.37 15.27 -14.81
CA GLU A 78 -12.19 16.47 -14.65
C GLU A 78 -12.74 16.51 -13.20
N GLY A 79 -11.94 17.04 -12.28
CA GLY A 79 -12.28 17.12 -10.86
C GLY A 79 -11.05 16.91 -9.97
N ILE A 80 -10.99 17.70 -8.90
CA ILE A 80 -9.92 17.77 -7.89
C ILE A 80 -9.34 16.37 -7.60
N HIS A 81 -8.06 16.18 -7.96
CA HIS A 81 -7.14 15.13 -7.51
C HIS A 81 -7.79 13.81 -7.06
N SER A 82 -8.53 13.15 -7.95
CA SER A 82 -9.16 11.87 -7.60
C SER A 82 -8.08 10.78 -7.48
N LEU A 83 -7.75 10.38 -6.24
CA LEU A 83 -6.94 9.19 -6.00
C LEU A 83 -7.65 7.98 -6.62
N VAL A 84 -6.99 7.32 -7.57
CA VAL A 84 -7.57 6.20 -8.32
C VAL A 84 -7.11 4.86 -7.77
N GLY A 85 -5.85 4.77 -7.39
CA GLY A 85 -5.30 3.55 -6.83
C GLY A 85 -4.20 3.81 -5.84
N ASN A 86 -4.06 2.90 -4.89
CA ASN A 86 -2.93 2.82 -3.99
C ASN A 86 -2.33 1.42 -3.95
N PHE A 87 -1.01 1.38 -3.72
CA PHE A 87 -0.24 0.18 -3.45
C PHE A 87 0.53 0.42 -2.16
N ASP A 88 0.25 -0.35 -1.12
CA ASP A 88 0.81 -0.17 0.22
C ASP A 88 1.71 -1.35 0.58
N MET A 89 2.85 -1.05 1.20
CA MET A 89 3.77 -2.02 1.78
C MET A 89 4.00 -1.67 3.25
N ARG A 90 3.61 -2.57 4.15
CA ARG A 90 3.63 -2.31 5.60
C ARG A 90 4.44 -3.35 6.36
N LEU A 91 5.19 -2.91 7.36
CA LEU A 91 5.78 -3.79 8.36
C LEU A 91 4.68 -4.29 9.31
N THR A 92 4.61 -5.60 9.51
CA THR A 92 3.73 -6.20 10.51
C THR A 92 4.47 -6.39 11.83
N HIS A 93 3.72 -6.48 12.93
CA HIS A 93 4.28 -6.75 14.26
C HIS A 93 5.06 -8.08 14.32
N ASP A 94 4.65 -9.06 13.51
CA ASP A 94 5.34 -10.36 13.39
C ASP A 94 6.64 -10.29 12.57
N GLY A 95 7.11 -9.09 12.21
CA GLY A 95 8.33 -8.89 11.43
C GLY A 95 8.21 -9.32 9.96
N GLN A 96 6.99 -9.28 9.41
CA GLN A 96 6.70 -9.59 8.01
C GLN A 96 6.34 -8.32 7.24
N VAL A 97 6.21 -8.46 5.92
CA VAL A 97 5.74 -7.39 5.04
C VAL A 97 4.36 -7.74 4.52
N ALA A 98 3.43 -6.80 4.66
CA ALA A 98 2.10 -6.87 4.07
C ALA A 98 2.04 -6.01 2.80
N LEU A 99 1.77 -6.62 1.65
CA LEU A 99 1.50 -5.93 0.39
C LEU A 99 0.00 -5.82 0.14
N ARG A 100 -0.48 -4.61 -0.11
CA ARG A 100 -1.89 -4.33 -0.38
C ARG A 100 -2.02 -3.49 -1.64
N MET A 101 -3.04 -3.78 -2.43
CA MET A 101 -3.34 -3.03 -3.64
C MET A 101 -4.83 -2.77 -3.71
N ARG A 102 -5.20 -1.52 -3.96
CA ARG A 102 -6.58 -1.14 -4.22
C ARG A 102 -6.63 -0.11 -5.34
N VAL A 103 -7.43 -0.39 -6.36
CA VAL A 103 -7.68 0.47 -7.51
C VAL A 103 -9.18 0.50 -7.70
N ARG A 104 -9.87 1.59 -7.30
CA ARG A 104 -11.35 1.77 -7.27
C ARG A 104 -12.20 0.49 -7.15
N THR A 105 -12.39 -0.24 -8.25
CA THR A 105 -13.22 -1.45 -8.39
C THR A 105 -12.51 -2.77 -8.02
N VAL A 106 -11.19 -2.77 -7.88
CA VAL A 106 -10.36 -3.93 -7.57
C VAL A 106 -9.65 -3.70 -6.25
N ALA A 107 -9.84 -4.60 -5.28
CA ALA A 107 -9.05 -4.67 -4.07
C ALA A 107 -8.48 -6.08 -3.98
N THR A 108 -7.15 -6.21 -3.88
CA THR A 108 -6.56 -7.51 -3.59
C THR A 108 -6.50 -7.73 -2.09
N PRO A 109 -6.67 -8.97 -1.60
CA PRO A 109 -6.32 -9.32 -0.23
C PRO A 109 -4.89 -8.88 0.09
N ALA A 110 -4.62 -8.60 1.37
CA ALA A 110 -3.27 -8.34 1.83
C ALA A 110 -2.43 -9.61 1.68
N GLU A 111 -1.32 -9.50 0.95
CA GLU A 111 -0.34 -10.58 0.81
C GLU A 111 0.69 -10.42 1.93
N LEU A 112 0.73 -11.36 2.87
CA LEU A 112 1.69 -11.39 3.99
C LEU A 112 2.89 -12.24 3.61
N LEU A 113 4.08 -11.65 3.70
CA LEU A 113 5.32 -12.25 3.20
C LEU A 113 6.47 -12.07 4.20
N PRO A 114 7.27 -13.12 4.44
CA PRO A 114 8.60 -12.94 5.00
C PRO A 114 9.47 -12.07 4.08
N PHE A 115 10.41 -11.31 4.65
CA PHE A 115 11.35 -10.47 3.89
C PHE A 115 12.14 -11.26 2.83
N ASP A 116 12.50 -12.51 3.10
CA ASP A 116 13.24 -13.36 2.15
C ASP A 116 12.46 -13.66 0.87
N HIS A 117 11.14 -13.49 0.90
CA HIS A 117 10.26 -13.69 -0.25
C HIS A 117 9.89 -12.37 -0.95
N LEU A 118 10.28 -11.23 -0.39
CA LEU A 118 10.06 -9.91 -0.97
C LEU A 118 11.19 -9.56 -1.95
N THR A 119 11.18 -10.21 -3.11
CA THR A 119 12.18 -9.99 -4.16
C THR A 119 11.79 -8.82 -5.06
N ALA A 120 12.79 -8.23 -5.74
CA ALA A 120 12.57 -7.18 -6.75
C ALA A 120 11.63 -7.66 -7.87
N GLU A 121 11.77 -8.89 -8.34
CA GLU A 121 10.90 -9.50 -9.35
C GLU A 121 9.45 -9.60 -8.87
N ARG A 122 9.22 -9.99 -7.61
CA ARG A 122 7.87 -10.05 -7.04
C ARG A 122 7.25 -8.66 -6.94
N LEU A 123 8.00 -7.67 -6.45
CA LEU A 123 7.54 -6.28 -6.41
C LEU A 123 7.18 -5.78 -7.82
N GLN A 124 8.05 -6.02 -8.81
CA GLN A 124 7.76 -5.67 -10.20
C GLN A 124 6.51 -6.36 -10.75
N ALA A 125 6.31 -7.65 -10.47
CA ALA A 125 5.11 -8.37 -10.89
C ALA A 125 3.84 -7.75 -10.28
N ARG A 126 3.85 -7.42 -8.98
CA ARG A 126 2.72 -6.78 -8.31
C ARG A 126 2.48 -5.36 -8.83
N LEU A 127 3.52 -4.58 -9.09
CA LEU A 127 3.41 -3.24 -9.68
C LEU A 127 2.91 -3.26 -11.13
N ARG A 128 3.21 -4.31 -11.92
CA ARG A 128 2.62 -4.48 -13.27
C ARG A 128 1.12 -4.74 -13.21
N ILE A 129 0.65 -5.48 -12.21
CA ILE A 129 -0.80 -5.66 -11.98
C ILE A 129 -1.41 -4.31 -11.62
N PHE A 130 -0.81 -3.59 -10.67
CA PHE A 130 -1.27 -2.25 -10.28
C PHE A 130 -1.35 -1.29 -11.47
N GLU A 131 -0.29 -1.21 -12.28
CA GLU A 131 -0.23 -0.44 -13.52
C GLU A 131 -1.39 -0.80 -14.47
N THR A 132 -1.59 -2.09 -14.71
CA THR A 132 -2.63 -2.59 -15.61
C THR A 132 -4.01 -2.16 -15.14
N GLU A 133 -4.30 -2.33 -13.84
CA GLU A 133 -5.59 -1.95 -13.25
C GLU A 133 -5.79 -0.42 -13.24
N CYS A 134 -4.73 0.36 -12.99
CA CYS A 134 -4.78 1.82 -13.08
C CYS A 134 -5.06 2.32 -14.50
N ARG A 135 -4.54 1.63 -15.53
CA ARG A 135 -4.75 1.97 -16.95
C ARG A 135 -6.10 1.52 -17.49
N ARG A 136 -6.71 0.46 -16.93
CA ARG A 136 -8.02 -0.08 -17.35
C ARG A 136 -9.21 0.83 -17.02
N GLN A 137 -9.00 1.94 -16.31
CA GLN A 137 -10.09 2.85 -15.96
C GLN A 137 -10.72 3.46 -17.23
N PRO A 138 -12.06 3.53 -17.32
CA PRO A 138 -12.72 4.12 -18.47
C PRO A 138 -12.28 5.57 -18.62
N ARG A 139 -11.77 5.91 -19.82
CA ARG A 139 -11.66 7.29 -20.26
C ARG A 139 -13.09 7.78 -20.43
N HIS A 140 -13.61 8.49 -19.43
CA HIS A 140 -14.86 9.21 -19.57
C HIS A 140 -14.66 10.38 -20.53
#